data_AF-A0A6V7JRF3-F1
#
_entry.id   AF-A0A6V7JRF3-F1
#
_cell.length_a   1.000
_cell.length_b   1.000
_cell.length_c   1.000
_cell.angle_alpha   90.00
_cell.angle_beta   90.00
_cell.angle_gamma   90.00
#
_symmetry.space_group_name_H-M   'P 1'
#
loop_
_entity.id
_entity.type
_entity.pdbx_description
1 polymer ?
#
loop_
_entity_poly.entity_id
_entity_poly.type
_entity_poly.pdbx_seq_one_letter_code
_entity_poly.pdbx_strand_id
1 'polypeptide(L)' 'INSTWYKGSQKAQKLTGLILMRSEIPCEITAGKVIIMNFETFAA' A
#
# COMPACT_ATOMS: atom_id res chain seq x y z
N ILE A 1 -10.37 -4.30 -11.34
CA ILE A 1 -10.81 -4.29 -9.93
C ILE A 1 -11.68 -3.06 -9.73
N ASN A 2 -13.00 -3.19 -9.76
CA ASN A 2 -13.94 -2.11 -9.44
C ASN A 2 -14.68 -2.51 -8.16
N SER A 3 -14.10 -2.23 -7.01
CA SER A 3 -14.80 -2.39 -5.74
C SER A 3 -15.69 -1.16 -5.51
N THR A 4 -16.97 -1.38 -5.18
CA THR A 4 -17.92 -0.31 -4.84
C THR A 4 -17.76 0.10 -3.37
N TRP A 5 -16.52 0.31 -2.91
CA TRP A 5 -16.20 0.62 -1.51
C TRP A 5 -16.93 1.86 -0.99
N TYR A 6 -17.16 2.84 -1.87
CA TYR A 6 -17.91 4.07 -1.58
C TYR A 6 -19.42 3.83 -1.36
N LYS A 7 -19.96 2.67 -1.76
CA LYS A 7 -21.34 2.25 -1.44
C LYS A 7 -21.43 1.48 -0.12
N GLY A 8 -20.30 1.20 0.54
CA GLY A 8 -20.27 0.55 1.85
C GLY A 8 -20.78 1.46 2.97
N SER A 9 -20.85 0.92 4.19
CA SER A 9 -21.21 1.73 5.37
C SER A 9 -20.23 2.89 5.59
N GLN A 10 -20.66 3.94 6.30
CA GLN A 10 -19.76 5.06 6.64
C GLN A 10 -18.47 4.59 7.35
N LYS A 11 -18.57 3.55 8.18
CA LYS A 11 -17.40 2.93 8.84
C LYS A 11 -16.46 2.31 7.81
N ALA A 12 -16.99 1.56 6.84
CA ALA A 12 -16.19 0.95 5.78
C ALA A 12 -15.52 2.02 4.92
N GLN A 13 -16.23 3.07 4.52
CA GLN A 13 -15.66 4.18 3.74
C GLN A 13 -14.50 4.87 4.46
N LYS A 14 -14.67 5.17 5.76
CA LYS A 14 -13.60 5.74 6.61
C LYS A 14 -12.39 4.81 6.69
N LEU A 15 -12.63 3.51 6.88
CA LEU A 15 -11.55 2.52 6.93
C LEU A 15 -10.83 2.41 5.59
N THR A 16 -11.54 2.43 4.47
CA THR A 16 -10.93 2.44 3.13
C THR A 16 -10.07 3.68 2.92
N GLY A 17 -10.52 4.86 3.35
CA GLY A 17 -9.72 6.08 3.31
C GLY A 17 -8.44 5.97 4.16
N LEU A 18 -8.54 5.42 5.38
CA LEU A 18 -7.38 5.17 6.23
C LEU A 18 -6.38 4.20 5.59
N ILE A 19 -6.86 3.11 4.99
CA ILE A 19 -6.02 2.13 4.29
C ILE A 19 -5.34 2.80 3.09
N LEU A 20 -6.08 3.58 2.30
CA LEU A 20 -5.53 4.28 1.15
C LEU A 20 -4.40 5.24 1.55
N MET A 21 -4.62 6.07 2.57
CA MET A 21 -3.59 6.98 3.10
C MET A 21 -2.35 6.23 3.61
N ARG A 22 -2.54 5.06 4.25
CA ARG A 22 -1.41 4.24 4.74
C ARG A 22 -0.65 3.54 3.62
N SER A 23 -1.33 3.26 2.50
CA SER A 23 -0.75 2.58 1.34
C SER A 23 -0.10 3.54 0.35
N GLU A 24 -0.14 4.86 0.58
CA GLU A 24 0.58 5.84 -0.27
C GLU A 24 2.09 5.57 -0.29
N ILE A 25 2.62 5.05 0.82
CA ILE A 25 3.99 4.56 0.90
C ILE A 25 3.95 3.03 0.77
N PRO A 26 4.56 2.46 -0.28
CA PRO A 26 4.61 1.01 -0.44
C PRO A 26 5.35 0.38 0.74
N CYS A 27 4.91 -0.80 1.16
CA CYS A 27 5.65 -1.58 2.14
C CYS A 27 6.94 -2.09 1.49
N GLU A 28 8.09 -1.68 2.03
CA GLU A 28 9.40 -2.02 1.49
C GLU A 28 10.11 -2.99 2.41
N ILE A 29 10.77 -3.99 1.81
CA ILE A 29 11.68 -4.88 2.52
C ILE A 29 13.09 -4.39 2.23
N THR A 30 13.88 -4.13 3.27
CA THR A 30 15.24 -3.61 3.11
C THR A 30 16.29 -4.61 3.60
N ALA A 31 17.38 -4.78 2.85
CA ALA A 31 18.58 -5.44 3.33
C ALA A 31 19.41 -4.45 4.15
N GLY A 32 19.54 -4.72 5.46
CA GLY A 32 20.33 -3.88 6.37
C GLY A 32 19.87 -2.42 6.50
N LYS A 33 18.65 -2.07 6.07
CA LYS A 33 18.14 -0.70 5.90
C LYS A 33 18.89 0.16 4.87
N VAL A 34 19.65 -0.47 3.97
CA VAL A 34 20.48 0.23 2.96
C VAL A 34 19.95 0.00 1.55
N ILE A 35 19.50 -1.22 1.25
CA ILE A 35 19.04 -1.60 -0.09
C ILE A 35 17.57 -2.00 0.00
N ILE A 36 16.70 -1.35 -0.77
CA ILE A 36 15.32 -1.79 -0.95
C ILE A 36 15.34 -3.05 -1.81
N MET A 37 14.78 -4.15 -1.35
CA MET A 37 14.70 -5.40 -2.11
C MET A 37 13.50 -5.34 -3.04
N ASN A 38 13.75 -5.00 -4.30
CA ASN A 38 12.76 -4.98 -5.38
C ASN A 38 13.38 -5.51 -6.69
N PHE A 39 12.58 -5.61 -7.76
CA PHE A 39 13.08 -6.10 -9.05
C PHE A 39 14.15 -5.20 -9.68
N GLU A 40 14.12 -3.90 -9.43
CA GLU A 40 15.14 -2.96 -9.94
C GLU A 40 16.50 -3.28 -9.32
N THR A 41 16.55 -3.47 -8.00
CA THR A 41 17.79 -3.86 -7.29
C THR A 41 18.23 -5.30 -7.55
N PHE A 42 17.34 -6.17 -8.02
CA PHE A 42 17.70 -7.52 -8.46
C PHE A 42 18.35 -7.53 -9.84
N ALA A 43 17.93 -6.63 -10.73
CA ALA A 43 18.41 -6.56 -12.11
C ALA A 43 19.67 -5.69 -12.29
N ALA A 44 20.05 -4.93 -11.25
CA ALA A 44 21.27 -4.13 -11.19
C ALA A 44 22.51 -5.01 -10.91
#